data_AF-A0A5R9CUP0-F1
#
_entry.id   AF-A0A5R9CUP0-F1
#
_cell.length_a   1.000
_cell.length_b   1.000
_cell.length_c   1.000
_cell.angle_alpha   90.00
_cell.angle_beta   90.00
_cell.angle_gamma   90.00
#
_symmetry.space_group_name_H-M   'P 1'
#
loop_
_entity.id
_entity.type
_entity.pdbx_description
1 polymer ?
#
loop_
_entity_poly.entity_id
_entity_poly.type
_entity_poly.pdbx_seq_one_letter_code
_entity_poly.pdbx_strand_id
1 'polypeptide(L)'
;MIIWNDRYFICLLGLLLIGGLLWLILRHLSNPAIARPSRLGYDTLTVLMTFVGLGINGLGIYFLIQPFYKFGQSLTVGVLAVFVGVFFLYEVFRFAQKK
;
A
#
# COMPACT_ATOMS: atom_id res chain seq x y z
N MET A 1 13.80 7.82 20.37
CA MET A 1 14.20 6.61 19.59
C MET A 1 14.43 7.02 18.14
N ILE A 2 15.26 6.33 17.36
CA ILE A 2 15.49 6.67 15.93
C ILE A 2 14.55 5.81 15.09
N ILE A 3 13.73 6.44 14.23
CA ILE A 3 12.69 5.77 13.42
C ILE A 3 13.24 4.65 12.52
N TRP A 4 14.50 4.76 12.09
CA TRP A 4 15.19 3.81 11.21
C TRP A 4 15.36 2.40 11.80
N ASN A 5 15.37 2.28 13.14
CA ASN A 5 15.47 0.99 13.83
C ASN A 5 14.11 0.45 14.28
N ASP A 6 13.01 1.13 13.93
CA ASP A 6 11.67 0.66 14.26
C ASP A 6 11.26 -0.52 13.37
N ARG A 7 10.80 -1.61 13.99
CA ARG A 7 10.24 -2.78 13.29
C ARG A 7 9.02 -2.40 12.46
N TYR A 8 8.20 -1.45 12.91
CA TYR A 8 7.04 -0.94 12.17
C TYR A 8 7.48 -0.13 10.94
N PHE A 9 8.64 0.53 11.00
CA PHE A 9 9.17 1.27 9.86
C PHE A 9 9.69 0.27 8.81
N ILE A 10 10.39 -0.78 9.24
CA ILE A 10 10.81 -1.86 8.34
C ILE A 10 9.59 -2.56 7.71
N CYS A 11 8.53 -2.81 8.50
CA CYS A 11 7.28 -3.37 8.01
C CYS A 11 6.63 -2.47 6.95
N LEU A 12 6.61 -1.15 7.19
CA LEU A 12 6.11 -0.16 6.22
C LEU A 12 6.89 -0.24 4.89
N LEU A 13 8.22 -0.30 4.93
CA LEU A 13 9.04 -0.46 3.73
C LEU A 13 8.72 -1.77 2.98
N GLY A 14 8.56 -2.87 3.71
CA GLY A 14 8.17 -4.16 3.15
C GLY A 14 6.80 -4.10 2.45
N LEU A 15 5.80 -3.50 3.10
CA LEU A 15 4.47 -3.32 2.52
C LEU A 15 4.49 -2.40 1.30
N LEU A 16 5.31 -1.34 1.30
CA LEU A 16 5.48 -0.46 0.14
C LEU A 16 6.03 -1.22 -1.07
N LEU A 17 7.02 -2.09 -0.87
CA LEU A 17 7.59 -2.93 -1.92
C LEU A 17 6.57 -3.94 -2.45
N ILE A 18 5.89 -4.65 -1.55
CA ILE A 18 4.86 -5.64 -1.91
C ILE A 18 3.71 -4.96 -2.66
N GLY A 19 3.21 -3.83 -2.15
CA GLY A 19 2.13 -3.08 -2.79
C GLY A 19 2.53 -2.53 -4.15
N GLY A 20 3.76 -2.04 -4.30
CA GLY A 20 4.30 -1.62 -5.59
C GLY A 20 4.35 -2.75 -6.61
N LEU A 21 4.82 -3.94 -6.21
CA LEU A 21 4.83 -5.13 -7.07
C LEU A 21 3.42 -5.57 -7.46
N LEU A 22 2.49 -5.63 -6.50
CA LEU A 22 1.10 -6.00 -6.76
C LEU A 22 0.42 -5.01 -7.71
N TRP A 23 0.65 -3.71 -7.52
CA TRP A 23 0.15 -2.67 -8.40
C TRP A 23 0.65 -2.84 -9.83
N LEU A 24 1.94 -3.11 -10.03
CA LEU A 24 2.52 -3.34 -11.35
C LEU A 24 1.90 -4.57 -12.03
N ILE A 25 1.74 -5.67 -11.29
CA ILE A 25 1.11 -6.90 -11.82
C ILE A 25 -0.34 -6.62 -12.19
N LEU A 26 -1.14 -6.01 -11.31
CA LEU A 26 -2.55 -5.66 -11.57
C LEU A 26 -2.69 -4.73 -12.77
N ARG A 27 -1.82 -3.71 -12.88
CA ARG A 27 -1.82 -2.78 -14.00
C ARG A 27 -1.50 -3.48 -15.31
N HIS A 28 -0.54 -4.39 -15.31
CA HIS A 28 -0.19 -5.18 -16.49
C HIS A 28 -1.36 -6.08 -16.90
N LEU A 29 -1.93 -6.82 -15.96
CA LEU A 29 -3.07 -7.73 -16.17
C LEU A 29 -4.38 -7.01 -16.55
N SER A 30 -4.55 -5.75 -16.16
CA SER A 30 -5.68 -4.91 -16.56
C SER A 30 -5.58 -4.39 -18.00
N ASN A 31 -4.45 -4.61 -18.70
CA ASN A 31 -4.26 -4.11 -20.05
C ASN A 31 -5.09 -4.96 -21.04
N PRO A 32 -6.03 -4.36 -21.80
CA PRO A 32 -6.90 -5.09 -22.73
C PRO A 32 -6.16 -5.83 -23.84
N ALA A 33 -4.88 -5.51 -24.07
CA ALA A 33 -4.03 -6.19 -25.04
C ALA A 33 -3.51 -7.57 -24.57
N ILE A 34 -3.64 -7.90 -23.27
CA ILE A 34 -3.11 -9.14 -22.69
C ILE A 34 -4.26 -10.15 -22.52
N ALA A 35 -3.99 -11.42 -22.82
CA ALA A 35 -4.94 -12.51 -22.65
C ALA A 35 -5.59 -12.45 -21.25
N ARG A 36 -6.93 -12.50 -21.21
CA ARG A 36 -7.72 -12.31 -19.98
C ARG A 36 -7.16 -13.20 -18.87
N PRO A 37 -6.62 -12.64 -17.77
CA PRO A 37 -6.19 -13.43 -16.63
C PRO A 37 -7.40 -14.18 -16.05
N SER A 38 -7.12 -15.28 -15.35
CA SER A 38 -8.18 -15.99 -14.62
C SER A 38 -8.87 -15.02 -13.66
N ARG A 39 -10.22 -14.99 -13.70
CA ARG A 39 -11.03 -14.07 -12.90
C ARG A 39 -10.71 -14.20 -11.40
N LEU A 40 -10.47 -15.43 -10.95
CA LEU A 40 -10.08 -15.74 -9.57
C LEU A 40 -8.74 -15.10 -9.19
N GLY A 41 -7.71 -15.24 -10.04
CA GLY A 41 -6.39 -14.67 -9.76
C GLY A 41 -6.42 -13.15 -9.68
N TYR A 42 -7.13 -12.49 -10.59
CA TYR A 42 -7.31 -11.04 -10.56
C TYR A 42 -8.00 -10.56 -9.28
N ASP A 43 -9.07 -11.24 -8.86
CA ASP A 43 -9.82 -10.89 -7.66
C ASP A 43 -8.96 -11.13 -6.40
N THR A 44 -8.16 -12.21 -6.35
CA THR A 44 -7.20 -12.45 -5.26
C THR A 44 -6.14 -11.36 -5.17
N LEU A 45 -5.53 -10.95 -6.29
CA LEU A 45 -4.54 -9.87 -6.30
C LEU A 45 -5.16 -8.54 -5.85
N THR A 46 -6.39 -8.26 -6.25
CA THR A 46 -7.12 -7.05 -5.86
C THR A 46 -7.38 -7.02 -4.35
N VAL A 47 -7.84 -8.14 -3.77
CA VAL A 47 -8.04 -8.27 -2.32
C VAL A 47 -6.72 -8.10 -1.56
N LEU A 48 -5.64 -8.73 -2.03
CA LEU A 48 -4.33 -8.60 -1.39
C LEU A 48 -3.83 -7.15 -1.42
N MET A 49 -4.03 -6.46 -2.54
CA MET A 49 -3.72 -5.04 -2.68
C MET A 49 -4.52 -4.17 -1.70
N THR A 50 -5.79 -4.49 -1.45
CA THR A 50 -6.61 -3.83 -0.42
C THR A 50 -5.99 -3.97 0.96
N PHE A 51 -5.60 -5.20 1.35
CA PHE A 51 -4.96 -5.43 2.65
C PHE A 51 -3.65 -4.66 2.79
N VAL A 52 -2.84 -4.59 1.73
CA VAL A 52 -1.61 -3.80 1.73
C VAL A 52 -1.90 -2.30 1.89
N GLY A 53 -2.88 -1.75 1.15
CA GLY A 53 -3.28 -0.35 1.26
C GLY A 53 -3.81 0.03 2.65
N LEU A 54 -4.58 -0.87 3.28
CA LEU A 54 -5.05 -0.72 4.66
C LEU A 54 -3.89 -0.80 5.67
N GLY A 55 -2.98 -1.76 5.49
CA GLY A 55 -1.81 -1.94 6.35
C GLY A 55 -0.88 -0.73 6.33
N ILE A 56 -0.60 -0.17 5.14
CA ILE A 56 0.21 1.05 4.99
C ILE A 56 -0.46 2.24 5.67
N ASN A 57 -1.79 2.41 5.51
CA ASN A 57 -2.52 3.47 6.21
C ASN A 57 -2.47 3.31 7.74
N GLY A 58 -2.68 2.09 8.24
CA GLY A 58 -2.62 1.80 9.67
C GLY A 58 -1.24 2.12 10.27
N LEU A 59 -0.16 1.76 9.57
CA LEU A 59 1.20 2.14 9.97
C LEU A 59 1.45 3.65 9.85
N GLY A 60 0.88 4.31 8.84
CA GLY A 60 0.94 5.76 8.71
C GLY A 60 0.33 6.47 9.91
N ILE A 61 -0.87 6.08 10.31
CA ILE A 61 -1.54 6.60 11.52
C ILE A 61 -0.73 6.29 12.77
N TYR A 62 -0.17 5.08 12.90
CA TYR A 62 0.71 4.70 14.00
C TYR A 62 1.88 5.68 14.16
N PHE A 63 2.57 6.04 13.07
CA PHE A 63 3.66 7.02 13.12
C PHE A 63 3.20 8.43 13.45
N LEU A 64 1.98 8.83 13.09
CA LEU A 64 1.43 10.15 13.40
C LEU A 64 1.13 10.34 14.90
N ILE A 65 0.72 9.27 15.59
CA ILE A 65 0.31 9.35 17.00
C ILE A 65 1.45 9.04 18.00
N GLN A 66 2.62 8.64 17.51
CA GLN A 66 3.68 8.13 18.39
C GLN A 66 4.55 9.26 18.98
N PRO A 67 4.60 9.40 20.32
CA PRO A 67 5.23 10.56 20.96
C PRO A 67 6.77 10.47 21.08
N PHE A 68 7.37 9.32 20.73
CA PHE A 68 8.79 9.03 21.01
C PHE A 68 9.77 9.33 19.86
N TYR A 69 9.24 9.77 18.72
CA TYR A 69 10.02 10.14 17.54
C TYR A 69 10.18 11.65 17.41
N LYS A 70 11.18 12.09 16.66
CA LYS A 70 11.26 13.49 16.25
C LYS A 70 10.00 13.81 15.45
N PHE A 71 9.20 14.75 15.94
CA PHE A 71 7.89 15.11 15.38
C PHE A 71 7.93 15.25 13.85
N GLY A 72 8.89 16.00 13.31
CA GLY A 72 9.00 16.20 11.86
C GLY A 72 9.22 14.89 11.07
N GLN A 73 9.98 13.93 11.61
CA GLN A 73 10.22 12.66 10.94
C GLN A 73 8.98 11.77 10.97
N SER A 74 8.30 11.66 12.11
CA SER A 74 7.11 10.82 12.23
C SER A 74 5.92 11.42 11.49
N LEU A 75 5.79 12.75 11.47
CA LEU A 75 4.84 13.47 10.62
C LEU A 75 5.09 13.16 9.14
N THR A 76 6.33 13.29 8.66
CA THR A 76 6.67 13.05 7.25
C THR A 76 6.39 11.60 6.84
N VAL A 77 6.87 10.63 7.62
CA VAL A 77 6.66 9.21 7.34
C VAL A 77 5.17 8.85 7.41
N GLY A 78 4.47 9.33 8.45
CA GLY A 78 3.05 9.05 8.65
C GLY A 78 2.18 9.60 7.53
N VAL A 79 2.36 10.87 7.15
CA VAL A 79 1.61 11.50 6.06
C VAL A 79 1.89 10.80 4.72
N LEU A 80 3.17 10.54 4.39
CA LEU A 80 3.51 9.85 3.15
C LEU A 80 2.91 8.44 3.08
N ALA A 81 2.97 7.69 4.18
CA ALA A 81 2.36 6.37 4.27
C ALA A 81 0.85 6.45 4.03
N VAL A 82 0.14 7.37 4.68
CA VAL A 82 -1.31 7.56 4.47
C VAL A 82 -1.61 7.87 2.99
N PHE A 83 -0.87 8.80 2.38
CA PHE A 83 -1.06 9.13 0.96
C PHE A 83 -0.86 7.92 0.04
N VAL A 84 0.21 7.14 0.24
CA VAL A 84 0.46 5.94 -0.58
C VAL A 84 -0.58 4.85 -0.33
N GLY A 85 -0.98 4.64 0.92
CA GLY A 85 -2.04 3.69 1.26
C GLY A 85 -3.37 4.05 0.59
N VAL A 86 -3.76 5.32 0.63
CA VAL A 86 -4.96 5.83 -0.06
C VAL A 86 -4.83 5.65 -1.57
N PHE A 87 -3.67 5.93 -2.16
CA PHE A 87 -3.42 5.70 -3.59
C PHE A 87 -3.63 4.23 -3.98
N PHE A 88 -3.12 3.28 -3.20
CA PHE A 88 -3.33 1.85 -3.45
C PHE A 88 -4.80 1.43 -3.34
N LEU A 89 -5.52 1.94 -2.34
CA LEU A 89 -6.96 1.68 -2.22
C LEU A 89 -7.75 2.29 -3.39
N TYR A 90 -7.39 3.50 -3.82
CA TYR A 90 -8.00 4.12 -4.99
C TYR A 90 -7.79 3.29 -6.26
N GLU A 91 -6.58 2.80 -6.50
CA GLU A 91 -6.28 1.94 -7.65
C GLU A 91 -7.08 0.64 -7.59
N VAL A 92 -7.25 0.03 -6.42
CA VAL A 92 -8.17 -1.12 -6.22
C VAL A 92 -9.59 -0.78 -6.69
N PHE A 93 -10.15 0.34 -6.26
CA PHE A 93 -11.50 0.76 -6.69
C PHE A 93 -11.58 0.98 -8.20
N ARG A 94 -10.57 1.64 -8.78
CA ARG A 94 -10.47 1.87 -10.22
C ARG A 94 -10.41 0.56 -11.02
N PHE A 95 -9.69 -0.43 -10.52
CA PHE A 95 -9.62 -1.76 -11.12
C PHE A 95 -10.94 -2.52 -11.00
N ALA A 96 -11.61 -2.42 -9.85
CA ALA A 96 -12.92 -3.03 -9.64
C ALA A 96 -14.02 -2.46 -10.56
N GLN A 97 -13.98 -1.15 -10.86
CA GLN A 97 -14.96 -0.47 -11.73
C GLN A 97 -14.79 -0.76 -13.22
N LYS A 98 -13.63 -1.26 -13.68
CA LYS A 98 -13.40 -1.60 -15.10
C LYS A 98 -14.00 -2.95 -15.51
N LYS A 99 -14.70 -3.62 -14.60
CA LYS A 99 -15.34 -4.94 -14.78
C LYS A 99 -16.81 -4.75 -15.14
#